data_AF-J6EYK2-F1
#
_entry.id   AF-J6EYK2-F1
#
_cell.length_a   1.000
_cell.length_b   1.000
_cell.length_c   1.000
_cell.angle_alpha   90.00
_cell.angle_beta   90.00
_cell.angle_gamma   90.00
#
_symmetry.space_group_name_H-M   'P 1'
#
loop_
_entity.id
_entity.type
_entity.pdbx_description
1 polymer ?
#
loop_
_entity_poly.entity_id
_entity_poly.type
_entity_poly.pdbx_seq_one_letter_code
_entity_poly.pdbx_strand_id
1 'polypeptide(L)'
;MTKPLSEGGAGLKASDAVDVYHFEMENLDYVEDVVRREKLDADFWRGHRLEVFTSEEGAKRNEETLDKFMRAQEEGRHKGKAMQCKVLKGDEAKRRARMQTATAVTTVPAGSWHPHRGVTGLMRRALEQGVKLFSWTPVMSLHQQGGEGWIVDCGDRGKIKAKNVVLATNGYTRYLTEGDLAKQLDPHAASIADSSVIPYRGHCGIVVPPTSYAGTGALDATYGVEDGPYLIQTPHAGLVLGPYNATVISQHLSKASELYGVDDDSVVLPKLKDWIANWCKDNYEGWGEEKIGEGLARVWSGVMGHSVDWVPLYGGVPGKDGLWAAVGYNGEFHEDGRRADE
;
A
#
# COMPACT_ATOMS: atom_id res chain seq x y z
N MET A 1 -4.01 17.52 1.39
CA MET A 1 -3.11 17.22 2.54
C MET A 1 -3.87 16.59 3.67
N THR A 2 -4.91 17.21 4.22
CA THR A 2 -5.80 16.56 5.21
C THR A 2 -7.23 17.05 5.02
N LYS A 3 -8.22 16.23 5.41
CA LYS A 3 -9.65 16.59 5.39
C LYS A 3 -10.14 16.72 6.85
N PRO A 4 -10.85 17.81 7.22
CA PRO A 4 -11.38 17.98 8.58
C PRO A 4 -12.37 16.87 8.98
N LEU A 5 -12.51 16.60 10.29
CA LEU A 5 -13.52 15.66 10.82
C LEU A 5 -14.94 16.02 10.38
N SER A 6 -15.26 17.32 10.35
CA SER A 6 -16.57 17.83 9.90
C SER A 6 -16.90 17.49 8.45
N GLU A 7 -15.90 17.16 7.64
CA GLU A 7 -16.06 16.76 6.25
C GLU A 7 -15.74 15.27 6.05
N GLY A 8 -15.61 14.51 7.14
CA GLY A 8 -15.37 13.07 7.12
C GLY A 8 -13.91 12.65 6.91
N GLY A 9 -12.94 13.53 7.16
CA GLY A 9 -11.53 13.14 7.26
C GLY A 9 -11.07 12.89 8.69
N ALA A 10 -9.80 12.49 8.89
CA ALA A 10 -9.23 12.20 10.21
C ALA A 10 -9.12 13.40 11.17
N GLY A 11 -9.37 14.63 10.70
CA GLY A 11 -9.10 15.83 11.49
C GLY A 11 -7.61 16.14 11.65
N LEU A 12 -6.77 15.50 10.84
CA LEU A 12 -5.35 15.79 10.76
C LEU A 12 -5.12 17.24 10.29
N LYS A 13 -4.04 17.84 10.77
CA LYS A 13 -3.57 19.17 10.38
C LYS A 13 -2.50 19.04 9.30
N ALA A 14 -2.21 20.14 8.62
CA ALA A 14 -1.12 20.20 7.64
C ALA A 14 0.25 19.79 8.23
N SER A 15 0.50 20.11 9.51
CA SER A 15 1.69 19.66 10.24
C SER A 15 1.79 18.14 10.37
N ASP A 16 0.65 17.46 10.49
CA ASP A 16 0.62 16.01 10.68
C ASP A 16 1.00 15.31 9.35
N ALA A 17 0.61 15.87 8.20
CA ALA A 17 1.05 15.38 6.90
C ALA A 17 2.57 15.53 6.69
N VAL A 18 3.17 16.61 7.21
CA VAL A 18 4.64 16.78 7.21
C VAL A 18 5.29 15.73 8.10
N ASP A 19 4.71 15.44 9.26
CA ASP A 19 5.20 14.41 10.16
C ASP A 19 5.16 13.02 9.55
N VAL A 20 4.08 12.67 8.85
CA VAL A 20 3.96 11.40 8.10
C VAL A 20 5.04 11.30 7.02
N TYR A 21 5.26 12.34 6.22
CA TYR A 21 6.32 12.32 5.20
C TYR A 21 7.71 12.06 5.80
N HIS A 22 8.08 12.74 6.88
CA HIS A 22 9.40 12.51 7.50
C HIS A 22 9.48 11.12 8.14
N PHE A 23 8.38 10.62 8.72
CA PHE A 23 8.29 9.24 9.21
C PHE A 23 8.48 8.21 8.08
N GLU A 24 7.88 8.42 6.91
CA GLU A 24 8.07 7.55 5.74
C GLU A 24 9.53 7.52 5.26
N MET A 25 10.19 8.68 5.23
CA MET A 25 11.62 8.77 4.88
C MET A 25 12.51 8.05 5.89
N GLU A 26 12.25 8.26 7.18
CA GLU A 26 12.95 7.57 8.27
C GLU A 26 12.68 6.05 8.24
N ASN A 27 11.46 5.63 7.92
CA ASN A 27 11.10 4.22 7.77
C ASN A 27 11.83 3.58 6.59
N LEU A 28 12.01 4.29 5.49
CA LEU A 28 12.76 3.82 4.33
C LEU A 28 14.25 3.61 4.66
N ASP A 29 14.85 4.54 5.41
CA ASP A 29 16.21 4.38 5.94
C ASP A 29 16.29 3.20 6.92
N TYR A 30 15.27 3.03 7.77
CA TYR A 30 15.19 1.92 8.72
C TYR A 30 15.06 0.56 8.02
N VAL A 31 14.25 0.45 6.96
CA VAL A 31 14.14 -0.78 6.17
C VAL A 31 15.49 -1.13 5.53
N GLU A 32 16.20 -0.15 4.98
CA GLU A 32 17.54 -0.36 4.44
C GLU A 32 18.51 -0.88 5.52
N ASP A 33 18.51 -0.26 6.71
CA ASP A 33 19.33 -0.72 7.84
C ASP A 33 18.97 -2.15 8.24
N VAL A 34 17.69 -2.48 8.37
CA VAL A 34 17.23 -3.84 8.71
C VAL A 34 17.69 -4.86 7.66
N VAL A 35 17.55 -4.55 6.37
CA VAL A 35 18.02 -5.43 5.30
C VAL A 35 19.52 -5.70 5.42
N ARG A 36 20.32 -4.66 5.65
CA ARG A 36 21.78 -4.76 5.76
C ARG A 36 22.21 -5.50 7.03
N ARG A 37 21.65 -5.11 8.18
CA ARG A 37 21.98 -5.64 9.51
C ARG A 37 21.61 -7.11 9.64
N GLU A 38 20.39 -7.47 9.22
CA GLU A 38 19.88 -8.86 9.30
C GLU A 38 20.34 -9.73 8.09
N LYS A 39 21.04 -9.11 7.13
CA LYS A 39 21.52 -9.72 5.88
C LYS A 39 20.39 -10.39 5.11
N LEU A 40 19.31 -9.65 4.90
CA LEU A 40 18.13 -10.14 4.20
C LEU A 40 18.40 -10.18 2.70
N ASP A 41 18.22 -11.36 2.12
CA ASP A 41 18.27 -11.57 0.69
C ASP A 41 16.90 -11.26 0.07
N ALA A 42 16.56 -9.97 0.05
CA ALA A 42 15.22 -9.45 -0.23
C ALA A 42 15.17 -8.58 -1.49
N ASP A 43 16.14 -8.66 -2.40
CA ASP A 43 16.22 -7.82 -3.60
C ASP A 43 16.04 -6.32 -3.30
N PHE A 44 16.58 -5.85 -2.18
CA PHE A 44 16.43 -4.46 -1.80
C PHE A 44 17.14 -3.54 -2.79
N TRP A 45 16.40 -2.57 -3.30
CA TRP A 45 16.88 -1.53 -4.18
C TRP A 45 16.52 -0.17 -3.59
N ARG A 46 17.49 0.75 -3.60
CA ARG A 46 17.35 2.14 -3.16
C ARG A 46 17.53 3.05 -4.37
N GLY A 47 16.65 4.02 -4.52
CA GLY A 47 16.74 4.99 -5.59
C GLY A 47 15.64 6.02 -5.45
N HIS A 48 14.90 6.24 -6.55
CA HIS A 48 13.84 7.22 -6.57
C HIS A 48 12.55 6.63 -7.14
N ARG A 49 11.45 7.25 -6.73
CA ARG A 49 10.13 7.08 -7.31
C ARG A 49 9.81 8.28 -8.17
N LEU A 50 9.17 8.03 -9.29
CA LEU A 50 8.61 9.04 -10.17
C LEU A 50 7.10 9.07 -9.99
N GLU A 51 6.61 10.19 -9.47
CA GLU A 51 5.20 10.55 -9.53
C GLU A 51 4.93 11.22 -10.88
N VAL A 52 4.28 10.51 -11.78
CA VAL A 52 4.01 10.95 -13.15
C VAL A 52 2.59 11.49 -13.22
N PHE A 53 2.47 12.78 -13.51
CA PHE A 53 1.19 13.43 -13.79
C PHE A 53 0.98 13.45 -15.30
N THR A 54 -0.21 13.06 -15.75
CA THR A 54 -0.57 12.95 -17.17
C THR A 54 -1.58 14.01 -17.60
N SER A 55 -2.02 14.85 -16.68
CA SER A 55 -2.92 15.97 -16.93
C SER A 55 -2.34 17.29 -16.42
N GLU A 56 -2.75 18.41 -17.03
CA GLU A 56 -2.39 19.75 -16.54
C GLU A 56 -3.00 20.03 -15.16
N GLU A 57 -4.20 19.49 -14.90
CA GLU A 57 -4.87 19.60 -13.62
C GLU A 57 -4.11 18.85 -12.52
N GLY A 58 -3.70 17.60 -12.78
CA GLY A 58 -2.85 16.81 -11.88
C GLY A 58 -1.53 17.51 -11.55
N ALA A 59 -0.83 17.99 -12.59
CA ALA A 59 0.42 18.72 -12.42
C ALA A 59 0.23 19.97 -11.54
N LYS A 60 -0.82 20.76 -11.79
CA LYS A 60 -1.14 21.94 -10.99
C LYS A 60 -1.50 21.58 -9.55
N ARG A 61 -2.31 20.53 -9.33
CA ARG A 61 -2.66 20.04 -7.97
C ARG A 61 -1.43 19.59 -7.20
N ASN A 62 -0.48 18.93 -7.86
CA ASN A 62 0.80 18.54 -7.27
C ASN A 62 1.62 19.76 -6.84
N GLU A 63 1.74 20.79 -7.69
CA GLU A 63 2.43 22.03 -7.33
C GLU A 63 1.80 22.72 -6.12
N GLU A 64 0.48 22.86 -6.12
CA GLU A 64 -0.25 23.44 -4.98
C GLU A 64 -0.08 22.62 -3.70
N THR A 65 0.02 21.30 -3.82
CA THR A 65 0.24 20.40 -2.68
C THR A 65 1.66 20.54 -2.13
N LEU A 66 2.67 20.58 -3.00
CA LEU A 66 4.06 20.83 -2.60
C LEU A 66 4.21 22.20 -1.92
N ASP A 67 3.58 23.26 -2.46
CA ASP A 67 3.60 24.59 -1.86
C ASP A 67 2.94 24.63 -0.47
N LYS A 68 1.85 23.88 -0.28
CA LYS A 68 1.20 23.76 1.03
C LYS A 68 2.08 22.97 2.01
N PHE A 69 2.72 21.89 1.53
CA PHE A 69 3.63 21.08 2.33
C PHE A 69 4.82 21.91 2.82
N MET A 70 5.49 22.64 1.92
CA MET A 70 6.66 23.46 2.24
C MET A 70 6.34 24.55 3.26
N ARG A 71 5.17 25.19 3.14
CA ARG A 71 4.68 26.17 4.13
C ARG A 71 4.46 25.53 5.50
N ALA A 72 3.72 24.42 5.54
CA ALA A 72 3.45 23.69 6.78
C ALA A 72 4.73 23.19 7.46
N GLN A 73 5.74 22.79 6.67
CA GLN A 73 7.03 22.36 7.19
C GLN A 73 7.79 23.50 7.87
N GLU A 74 7.79 24.69 7.27
CA GLU A 74 8.51 25.86 7.81
C GLU A 74 7.89 26.41 9.10
N GLU A 75 6.59 26.18 9.28
CA GLU A 75 5.84 26.52 10.49
C GLU A 75 5.92 25.42 11.57
N GLY A 76 6.34 24.20 11.18
CA GLY A 76 6.32 23.01 12.02
C GLY A 76 7.67 22.62 12.64
N ARG A 77 7.70 21.45 13.29
CA ARG A 77 8.91 20.92 13.96
C ARG A 77 10.04 20.49 13.01
N HIS A 78 9.74 20.37 11.71
CA HIS A 78 10.70 20.01 10.66
C HIS A 78 11.26 21.22 9.91
N LYS A 79 11.07 22.43 10.46
CA LYS A 79 11.61 23.67 9.92
C LYS A 79 13.09 23.54 9.54
N GLY A 80 13.45 24.02 8.35
CA GLY A 80 14.82 23.96 7.84
C GLY A 80 15.28 22.60 7.32
N LYS A 81 14.47 21.54 7.37
CA LYS A 81 14.78 20.28 6.67
C LYS A 81 14.54 20.44 5.18
N ALA A 82 15.49 20.01 4.35
CA ALA A 82 15.30 20.02 2.90
C ALA A 82 14.31 18.92 2.48
N MET A 83 13.31 19.28 1.67
CA MET A 83 12.48 18.27 1.00
C MET A 83 13.31 17.63 -0.12
N GLN A 84 13.40 16.31 -0.10
CA GLN A 84 14.14 15.56 -1.10
C GLN A 84 13.25 15.33 -2.32
N CYS A 85 12.87 16.40 -3.02
CA CYS A 85 12.04 16.29 -4.22
C CYS A 85 12.59 17.12 -5.38
N LYS A 86 12.41 16.63 -6.62
CA LYS A 86 12.68 17.39 -7.85
C LYS A 86 11.47 17.30 -8.76
N VAL A 87 10.98 18.45 -9.24
CA VAL A 87 9.88 18.51 -10.21
C VAL A 87 10.43 18.80 -11.60
N LEU A 88 10.03 17.97 -12.57
CA LEU A 88 10.28 18.15 -14.01
C LEU A 88 8.95 18.45 -14.69
N LYS A 89 8.97 19.20 -15.79
CA LYS A 89 7.78 19.56 -16.57
C LYS A 89 8.02 19.42 -18.08
N GLY A 90 6.93 19.34 -18.85
CA GLY A 90 6.97 19.35 -20.31
C GLY A 90 7.85 18.23 -20.89
N ASP A 91 8.68 18.55 -21.89
CA ASP A 91 9.49 17.54 -22.59
C ASP A 91 10.51 16.83 -21.68
N GLU A 92 10.96 17.47 -20.60
CA GLU A 92 11.84 16.79 -19.63
C GLU A 92 11.06 15.73 -18.84
N ALA A 93 9.81 16.03 -18.45
CA ALA A 93 8.92 15.07 -17.81
C ALA A 93 8.62 13.87 -18.74
N LYS A 94 8.28 14.13 -20.00
CA LYS A 94 8.04 13.09 -21.01
C LYS A 94 9.23 12.16 -21.19
N ARG A 95 10.43 12.73 -21.38
CA ARG A 95 11.66 11.94 -21.49
C ARG A 95 11.96 11.14 -20.24
N ARG A 96 11.79 11.74 -19.06
CA ARG A 96 12.08 11.08 -17.77
C ARG A 96 11.12 9.93 -17.46
N ALA A 97 9.83 10.12 -17.74
CA ALA A 97 8.79 9.11 -17.56
C ALA A 97 8.75 8.08 -18.70
N ARG A 98 9.29 8.43 -19.88
CA ARG A 98 9.13 7.71 -21.16
C ARG A 98 7.66 7.59 -21.56
N MET A 99 6.90 8.67 -21.39
CA MET A 99 5.47 8.75 -21.65
C MET A 99 5.11 10.09 -22.30
N GLN A 100 4.49 10.05 -23.48
CA GLN A 100 4.15 11.27 -24.24
C GLN A 100 3.10 12.13 -23.52
N THR A 101 2.27 11.49 -22.71
CA THR A 101 1.21 12.13 -21.93
C THR A 101 1.72 12.81 -20.65
N ALA A 102 2.97 12.59 -20.23
CA ALA A 102 3.49 13.17 -19.01
C ALA A 102 3.58 14.71 -19.11
N THR A 103 2.89 15.39 -18.21
CA THR A 103 2.89 16.86 -18.08
C THR A 103 3.90 17.31 -17.03
N ALA A 104 4.00 16.57 -15.93
CA ALA A 104 4.98 16.78 -14.86
C ALA A 104 5.44 15.45 -14.24
N VAL A 105 6.65 15.46 -13.68
CA VAL A 105 7.18 14.34 -12.89
C VAL A 105 7.78 14.86 -11.60
N THR A 106 7.30 14.39 -10.45
CA THR A 106 7.94 14.61 -9.16
C THR A 106 8.82 13.40 -8.82
N THR A 107 10.11 13.63 -8.58
CA THR A 107 11.05 12.61 -8.15
C THR A 107 11.27 12.70 -6.65
N VAL A 108 11.12 11.60 -5.92
CA VAL A 108 11.37 11.50 -4.46
C VAL A 108 12.17 10.24 -4.11
N PRO A 109 12.96 10.21 -3.02
CA PRO A 109 13.61 8.99 -2.55
C PRO A 109 12.62 7.86 -2.35
N ALA A 110 13.01 6.66 -2.78
CA ALA A 110 12.21 5.47 -2.64
C ALA A 110 13.09 4.23 -2.49
N GLY A 111 12.43 3.12 -2.21
CA GLY A 111 13.04 1.81 -2.28
C GLY A 111 12.01 0.77 -2.70
N SER A 112 12.52 -0.38 -3.13
CA SER A 112 11.71 -1.57 -3.35
C SER A 112 12.44 -2.77 -2.78
N TRP A 113 11.69 -3.81 -2.46
CA TRP A 113 12.21 -5.10 -2.01
C TRP A 113 11.19 -6.18 -2.35
N HIS A 114 11.65 -7.43 -2.43
CA HIS A 114 10.79 -8.57 -2.64
C HIS A 114 10.07 -8.93 -1.32
N PRO A 115 8.74 -8.74 -1.23
CA PRO A 115 8.02 -8.81 0.04
C PRO A 115 8.10 -10.21 0.68
N HIS A 116 7.88 -11.28 -0.10
CA HIS A 116 7.96 -12.64 0.43
C HIS A 116 9.36 -13.00 0.96
N ARG A 117 10.43 -12.66 0.21
CA ARG A 117 11.82 -12.94 0.64
C ARG A 117 12.20 -12.12 1.87
N GLY A 118 11.83 -10.84 1.92
CA GLY A 118 12.05 -9.97 3.07
C GLY A 118 11.35 -10.49 4.33
N VAL A 119 10.04 -10.73 4.26
CA VAL A 119 9.25 -11.20 5.41
C VAL A 119 9.68 -12.59 5.87
N THR A 120 9.91 -13.53 4.96
CA THR A 120 10.39 -14.87 5.34
C THR A 120 11.80 -14.83 5.91
N GLY A 121 12.67 -13.95 5.41
CA GLY A 121 13.99 -13.70 5.97
C GLY A 121 13.90 -13.21 7.43
N LEU A 122 13.06 -12.21 7.69
CA LEU A 122 12.80 -11.71 9.04
C LEU A 122 12.21 -12.79 9.96
N MET A 123 11.25 -13.57 9.47
CA MET A 123 10.66 -14.66 10.24
C MET A 123 11.70 -15.72 10.61
N ARG A 124 12.63 -16.07 9.71
CA ARG A 124 13.74 -16.99 10.02
C ARG A 124 14.61 -16.45 11.16
N ARG A 125 14.96 -15.15 11.14
CA ARG A 125 15.69 -14.50 12.24
C ARG A 125 14.92 -14.56 13.55
N ALA A 126 13.62 -14.30 13.53
CA ALA A 126 12.78 -14.39 14.72
C ALA A 126 12.74 -15.82 15.30
N LEU A 127 12.64 -16.85 14.45
CA LEU A 127 12.70 -18.26 14.88
C LEU A 127 14.05 -18.61 15.53
N GLU A 128 15.16 -18.11 14.98
CA GLU A 128 16.51 -18.27 15.56
C GLU A 128 16.61 -17.66 16.97
N GLN A 129 15.80 -16.64 17.26
CA GLN A 129 15.68 -16.00 18.59
C GLN A 129 14.64 -16.67 19.51
N GLY A 130 14.05 -17.80 19.10
CA GLY A 130 13.11 -18.57 19.91
C GLY A 130 11.64 -18.16 19.78
N VAL A 131 11.30 -17.29 18.83
CA VAL A 131 9.89 -17.06 18.47
C VAL A 131 9.28 -18.36 17.97
N LYS A 132 8.02 -18.63 18.35
CA LYS A 132 7.27 -19.80 17.91
C LYS A 132 6.28 -19.38 16.82
N LEU A 133 6.31 -20.07 15.68
CA LEU A 133 5.38 -19.88 14.58
C LEU A 133 4.44 -21.09 14.49
N PHE A 134 3.14 -20.83 14.50
CA PHE A 134 2.10 -21.85 14.35
C PHE A 134 1.31 -21.60 13.07
N SER A 135 1.71 -22.22 11.97
CA SER A 135 0.94 -22.22 10.72
C SER A 135 -0.31 -23.11 10.85
N TRP A 136 -1.35 -22.83 10.04
CA TRP A 136 -2.61 -23.56 10.08
C TRP A 136 -3.27 -23.55 11.47
N THR A 137 -3.11 -22.43 12.16
CA THR A 137 -3.67 -22.17 13.49
C THR A 137 -4.44 -20.85 13.46
N PRO A 138 -5.62 -20.82 12.80
CA PRO A 138 -6.44 -19.61 12.75
C PRO A 138 -6.91 -19.25 14.17
N VAL A 139 -6.85 -17.95 14.49
CA VAL A 139 -7.48 -17.43 15.71
C VAL A 139 -8.95 -17.22 15.41
N MET A 140 -9.81 -17.86 16.20
CA MET A 140 -11.26 -17.84 16.03
C MET A 140 -11.93 -16.78 16.92
N SER A 141 -11.37 -16.53 18.11
CA SER A 141 -11.87 -15.50 19.03
C SER A 141 -10.81 -15.07 20.06
N LEU A 142 -11.07 -13.93 20.67
CA LEU A 142 -10.28 -13.37 21.78
C LEU A 142 -11.19 -13.13 22.98
N HIS A 143 -10.74 -13.51 24.17
CA HIS A 143 -11.50 -13.30 25.40
C HIS A 143 -10.60 -12.70 26.48
N GLN A 144 -11.00 -11.55 27.02
CA GLN A 144 -10.30 -10.95 28.15
C GLN A 144 -10.66 -11.72 29.45
N GLN A 145 -9.65 -12.14 30.21
CA GLN A 145 -9.83 -12.79 31.51
C GLN A 145 -9.64 -11.78 32.63
N GLY A 146 -10.62 -10.94 32.92
CA GLY A 146 -10.73 -10.16 34.18
C GLY A 146 -9.43 -9.56 34.73
N GLY A 147 -8.64 -8.85 33.92
CA GLY A 147 -7.36 -8.23 34.32
C GLY A 147 -6.14 -9.15 34.32
N GLU A 148 -6.29 -10.45 34.10
CA GLU A 148 -5.21 -11.46 34.05
C GLU A 148 -4.61 -11.66 32.65
N GLY A 149 -5.17 -10.98 31.64
CA GLY A 149 -4.74 -11.05 30.24
C GLY A 149 -5.84 -11.56 29.31
N TRP A 150 -5.43 -12.30 28.28
CA TRP A 150 -6.25 -12.73 27.16
C TRP A 150 -6.14 -14.25 26.96
N ILE A 151 -7.27 -14.86 26.61
CA ILE A 151 -7.32 -16.15 25.94
C ILE A 151 -7.46 -15.90 24.44
N VAL A 152 -6.51 -16.44 23.68
CA VAL A 152 -6.55 -16.55 22.22
C VAL A 152 -7.07 -17.94 21.89
N ASP A 153 -8.29 -18.02 21.37
CA ASP A 153 -8.91 -19.28 21.00
C ASP A 153 -8.59 -19.62 19.54
N CYS A 154 -7.92 -20.75 19.31
CA CYS A 154 -7.55 -21.23 17.99
C CYS A 154 -8.39 -22.45 17.57
N GLY A 155 -9.60 -22.60 18.14
CA GLY A 155 -10.52 -23.67 17.82
C GLY A 155 -9.97 -25.05 18.22
N ASP A 156 -9.96 -25.98 17.27
CA ASP A 156 -9.45 -27.35 17.45
C ASP A 156 -7.93 -27.41 17.67
N ARG A 157 -7.21 -26.32 17.39
CA ARG A 157 -5.77 -26.18 17.62
C ARG A 157 -5.42 -25.81 19.07
N GLY A 158 -6.43 -25.55 19.89
CA GLY A 158 -6.29 -25.25 21.32
C GLY A 158 -6.31 -23.75 21.63
N LYS A 159 -5.90 -23.42 22.85
CA LYS A 159 -6.00 -22.05 23.40
C LYS A 159 -4.66 -21.58 23.94
N ILE A 160 -4.35 -20.31 23.73
CA ILE A 160 -3.13 -19.67 24.23
C ILE A 160 -3.53 -18.60 25.24
N LYS A 161 -2.87 -18.58 26.41
CA LYS A 161 -3.00 -17.50 27.39
C LYS A 161 -1.85 -16.52 27.20
N ALA A 162 -2.18 -15.23 27.11
CA ALA A 162 -1.17 -14.18 26.95
C ALA A 162 -1.60 -12.90 27.69
N LYS A 163 -0.65 -12.21 28.32
CA LYS A 163 -0.94 -10.89 28.92
C LYS A 163 -1.10 -9.80 27.87
N ASN A 164 -0.31 -9.91 26.80
CA ASN A 164 -0.34 -8.99 25.67
C ASN A 164 -0.67 -9.74 24.38
N VAL A 165 -1.57 -9.18 23.58
CA VAL A 165 -1.95 -9.68 22.25
C VAL A 165 -1.80 -8.55 21.26
N VAL A 166 -1.14 -8.80 20.13
CA VAL A 166 -1.00 -7.83 19.04
C VAL A 166 -1.78 -8.32 17.83
N LEU A 167 -2.77 -7.54 17.40
CA LEU A 167 -3.50 -7.77 16.16
C LEU A 167 -2.64 -7.30 14.99
N ALA A 168 -2.21 -8.24 14.15
CA ALA A 168 -1.48 -7.98 12.90
C ALA A 168 -2.19 -8.66 11.71
N THR A 169 -3.53 -8.69 11.74
CA THR A 169 -4.39 -9.43 10.80
C THR A 169 -4.93 -8.57 9.65
N ASN A 170 -4.56 -7.28 9.61
CA ASN A 170 -4.92 -6.31 8.58
C ASN A 170 -6.40 -6.37 8.15
N GLY A 171 -6.73 -6.70 6.89
CA GLY A 171 -8.12 -6.78 6.41
C GLY A 171 -8.99 -7.78 7.17
N TYR A 172 -8.40 -8.80 7.80
CA TYR A 172 -9.14 -9.82 8.58
C TYR A 172 -9.42 -9.40 10.03
N THR A 173 -9.00 -8.20 10.44
CA THR A 173 -9.16 -7.72 11.83
C THR A 173 -10.62 -7.70 12.28
N ARG A 174 -11.55 -7.36 11.37
CA ARG A 174 -13.00 -7.35 11.63
C ARG A 174 -13.55 -8.67 12.17
N TYR A 175 -12.86 -9.80 11.96
CA TYR A 175 -13.32 -11.08 12.48
C TYR A 175 -12.97 -11.33 13.96
N LEU A 176 -12.11 -10.50 14.55
CA LEU A 176 -11.58 -10.70 15.91
C LEU A 176 -12.06 -9.64 16.92
N THR A 177 -12.88 -8.68 16.50
CA THR A 177 -13.40 -7.60 17.34
C THR A 177 -14.85 -7.86 17.76
N GLU A 178 -15.14 -7.68 19.05
CA GLU A 178 -16.41 -8.03 19.71
C GLU A 178 -17.68 -7.34 19.15
N GLY A 179 -17.55 -6.41 18.21
CA GLY A 179 -18.67 -5.76 17.52
C GLY A 179 -19.17 -6.45 16.23
N ASP A 180 -18.40 -7.39 15.67
CA ASP A 180 -18.62 -7.85 14.28
C ASP A 180 -19.16 -9.29 14.17
N LEU A 181 -19.10 -10.11 15.23
CA LEU A 181 -19.73 -11.44 15.26
C LEU A 181 -21.26 -11.39 15.16
N ALA A 182 -21.87 -10.26 15.52
CA ALA A 182 -23.32 -10.04 15.38
C ALA A 182 -23.77 -9.79 13.92
N LYS A 183 -22.84 -9.54 12.98
CA LYS A 183 -23.16 -9.19 11.58
C LYS A 183 -22.92 -10.32 10.57
N GLN A 184 -22.64 -11.54 11.03
CA GLN A 184 -22.68 -12.74 10.17
C GLN A 184 -24.07 -13.01 9.56
N LEU A 185 -25.12 -12.29 9.98
CA LEU A 185 -26.51 -12.47 9.55
C LEU A 185 -26.97 -11.48 8.47
N ASP A 186 -26.22 -10.43 8.15
CA ASP A 186 -26.56 -9.51 7.05
C ASP A 186 -25.29 -8.85 6.45
N PRO A 187 -24.83 -9.35 5.29
CA PRO A 187 -23.70 -8.78 4.53
C PRO A 187 -23.91 -7.32 4.11
N HIS A 188 -25.12 -6.79 4.20
CA HIS A 188 -25.48 -5.41 3.86
C HIS A 188 -25.57 -4.48 5.09
N ALA A 189 -25.48 -5.00 6.33
CA ALA A 189 -25.59 -4.23 7.57
C ALA A 189 -24.24 -3.75 8.14
N ALA A 190 -23.11 -4.08 7.51
CA ALA A 190 -21.81 -3.53 7.86
C ALA A 190 -21.62 -2.18 7.14
N SER A 191 -22.06 -1.09 7.76
CA SER A 191 -21.69 0.24 7.26
C SER A 191 -20.19 0.47 7.49
N ILE A 192 -19.56 1.25 6.60
CA ILE A 192 -18.19 1.77 6.73
C ILE A 192 -17.97 2.45 8.09
N ALA A 193 -19.03 2.90 8.77
CA ALA A 193 -18.97 3.60 10.05
C ALA A 193 -18.80 2.67 11.27
N ASP A 194 -19.00 1.36 11.12
CA ASP A 194 -19.01 0.41 12.25
C ASP A 194 -17.74 -0.44 12.35
N SER A 195 -16.89 -0.45 11.33
CA SER A 195 -15.65 -1.22 11.31
C SER A 195 -14.45 -0.30 11.17
N SER A 196 -13.49 -0.43 12.09
CA SER A 196 -12.26 0.37 12.06
C SER A 196 -11.34 -0.01 10.90
N VAL A 197 -11.51 -1.20 10.30
CA VAL A 197 -10.74 -1.68 9.14
C VAL A 197 -11.62 -2.52 8.21
N ILE A 198 -11.66 -2.15 6.94
CA ILE A 198 -12.45 -2.79 5.90
C ILE A 198 -11.51 -3.58 4.96
N PRO A 199 -11.78 -4.85 4.66
CA PRO A 199 -11.06 -5.59 3.63
C PRO A 199 -11.16 -4.90 2.28
N TYR A 200 -10.05 -4.80 1.56
CA TYR A 200 -10.03 -4.35 0.17
C TYR A 200 -9.26 -5.34 -0.69
N ARG A 201 -9.91 -5.85 -1.76
CA ARG A 201 -9.28 -6.75 -2.73
C ARG A 201 -8.51 -5.97 -3.79
N GLY A 202 -7.20 -5.89 -3.62
CA GLY A 202 -6.27 -5.33 -4.61
C GLY A 202 -5.89 -6.35 -5.69
N HIS A 203 -5.43 -5.85 -6.84
CA HIS A 203 -4.91 -6.69 -7.93
C HIS A 203 -3.53 -6.19 -8.35
N CYS A 204 -2.64 -7.13 -8.63
CA CYS A 204 -1.31 -6.87 -9.16
C CYS A 204 -0.99 -7.90 -10.23
N GLY A 205 -0.06 -7.58 -11.10
CA GLY A 205 0.51 -8.55 -12.02
C GLY A 205 1.97 -8.29 -12.27
N ILE A 206 2.55 -9.21 -13.02
CA ILE A 206 3.92 -9.12 -13.52
C ILE A 206 3.90 -9.23 -15.04
N VAL A 207 4.53 -8.23 -15.67
CA VAL A 207 4.69 -8.10 -17.11
C VAL A 207 6.18 -8.20 -17.41
N VAL A 208 6.56 -9.14 -18.25
CA VAL A 208 7.93 -9.27 -18.74
C VAL A 208 8.10 -8.26 -19.89
N PRO A 209 8.93 -7.22 -19.74
CA PRO A 209 9.04 -6.18 -20.75
C PRO A 209 9.73 -6.71 -22.02
N PRO A 210 9.49 -6.11 -23.19
CA PRO A 210 10.24 -6.40 -24.41
C PRO A 210 11.69 -5.93 -24.27
N THR A 211 12.56 -6.37 -25.17
CA THR A 211 13.99 -6.01 -25.14
C THR A 211 14.26 -4.49 -25.20
N SER A 212 13.31 -3.67 -25.69
CA SER A 212 13.43 -2.20 -25.67
C SER A 212 13.27 -1.58 -24.27
N TYR A 213 12.82 -2.38 -23.30
CA TYR A 213 12.66 -2.03 -21.88
C TYR A 213 13.50 -2.94 -20.96
N ALA A 214 14.54 -3.57 -21.50
CA ALA A 214 15.46 -4.45 -20.75
C ALA A 214 16.92 -3.95 -20.82
N GLY A 215 17.77 -4.44 -19.93
CA GLY A 215 19.20 -4.07 -19.89
C GLY A 215 19.39 -2.57 -19.70
N THR A 216 20.10 -1.91 -20.62
CA THR A 216 20.28 -0.44 -20.60
C THR A 216 19.02 0.34 -20.91
N GLY A 217 17.99 -0.31 -21.46
CA GLY A 217 16.66 0.26 -21.69
C GLY A 217 15.69 0.02 -20.52
N ALA A 218 16.14 -0.60 -19.43
CA ALA A 218 15.34 -0.78 -18.22
C ALA A 218 14.83 0.55 -17.66
N LEU A 219 13.68 0.49 -16.97
CA LEU A 219 13.27 1.55 -16.06
C LEU A 219 14.25 1.58 -14.87
N ASP A 220 14.66 2.78 -14.48
CA ASP A 220 15.66 3.03 -13.43
C ASP A 220 15.05 3.55 -12.12
N ALA A 221 13.74 3.50 -12.02
CA ALA A 221 12.96 4.04 -10.92
C ALA A 221 11.73 3.18 -10.63
N THR A 222 11.09 3.41 -9.49
CA THR A 222 9.70 3.01 -9.28
C THR A 222 8.77 4.13 -9.78
N TYR A 223 7.54 3.78 -10.12
CA TYR A 223 6.60 4.69 -10.76
C TYR A 223 5.29 4.69 -9.98
N GLY A 224 4.71 5.87 -9.81
CA GLY A 224 3.30 6.07 -9.55
C GLY A 224 2.77 6.97 -10.66
N VAL A 225 1.69 6.57 -11.32
CA VAL A 225 1.16 7.29 -12.49
C VAL A 225 -0.27 7.74 -12.19
N GLU A 226 -0.57 9.01 -12.45
CA GLU A 226 -1.91 9.59 -12.34
C GLU A 226 -2.91 8.78 -13.16
N ASP A 227 -4.01 8.35 -12.54
CA ASP A 227 -4.99 7.44 -13.14
C ASP A 227 -4.31 6.20 -13.79
N GLY A 228 -3.21 5.74 -13.21
CA GLY A 228 -2.41 4.63 -13.73
C GLY A 228 -2.00 3.65 -12.64
N PRO A 229 -0.95 2.87 -12.88
CA PRO A 229 -0.43 1.95 -11.89
C PRO A 229 0.59 2.62 -10.98
N TYR A 230 0.78 2.01 -9.82
CA TYR A 230 2.11 1.94 -9.23
C TYR A 230 2.85 0.76 -9.85
N LEU A 231 4.15 0.94 -10.10
CA LEU A 231 4.97 -0.05 -10.76
C LEU A 231 6.40 -0.04 -10.23
N ILE A 232 6.98 -1.24 -10.12
CA ILE A 232 8.40 -1.44 -9.84
C ILE A 232 9.02 -2.31 -10.93
N GLN A 233 10.27 -2.04 -11.28
CA GLN A 233 11.07 -2.99 -12.03
C GLN A 233 11.78 -3.93 -11.05
N THR A 234 11.54 -5.23 -11.21
CA THR A 234 12.26 -6.25 -10.42
C THR A 234 13.62 -6.55 -11.06
N PRO A 235 14.64 -6.95 -10.27
CA PRO A 235 15.94 -7.33 -10.82
C PRO A 235 15.91 -8.56 -11.75
N HIS A 236 14.88 -9.41 -11.63
CA HIS A 236 14.90 -10.76 -12.23
C HIS A 236 13.66 -11.15 -13.05
N ALA A 237 12.51 -10.52 -12.85
CA ALA A 237 11.22 -11.10 -13.28
C ALA A 237 10.35 -10.19 -14.16
N GLY A 238 10.72 -8.91 -14.32
CA GLY A 238 9.96 -7.94 -15.10
C GLY A 238 9.36 -6.82 -14.25
N LEU A 239 8.32 -6.18 -14.78
CA LEU A 239 7.62 -5.08 -14.15
C LEU A 239 6.47 -5.62 -13.30
N VAL A 240 6.47 -5.34 -12.00
CA VAL A 240 5.33 -5.64 -11.11
C VAL A 240 4.52 -4.37 -10.99
N LEU A 241 3.22 -4.46 -11.27
CA LEU A 241 2.32 -3.32 -11.29
C LEU A 241 0.91 -3.66 -10.81
N GLY A 242 0.23 -2.67 -10.24
CA GLY A 242 -1.18 -2.73 -9.88
C GLY A 242 -1.80 -1.34 -9.99
N PRO A 243 -3.09 -1.24 -10.34
CA PRO A 243 -3.79 0.04 -10.32
C PRO A 243 -4.05 0.52 -8.89
N TYR A 244 -4.10 1.83 -8.70
CA TYR A 244 -4.64 2.40 -7.47
C TYR A 244 -6.14 2.15 -7.36
N ASN A 245 -6.68 2.15 -6.14
CA ASN A 245 -8.12 2.03 -5.91
C ASN A 245 -8.91 3.13 -6.66
N ALA A 246 -8.42 4.37 -6.63
CA ALA A 246 -9.01 5.49 -7.35
C ALA A 246 -9.05 5.22 -8.86
N THR A 247 -7.95 4.73 -9.43
CA THR A 247 -7.86 4.33 -10.85
C THR A 247 -8.86 3.24 -11.23
N VAL A 248 -9.02 2.22 -10.39
CA VAL A 248 -9.97 1.12 -10.65
C VAL A 248 -11.40 1.64 -10.80
N ILE A 249 -11.79 2.59 -9.94
CA ILE A 249 -13.12 3.19 -9.95
C ILE A 249 -13.25 4.23 -11.08
N SER A 250 -12.30 5.16 -11.21
CA SER A 250 -12.34 6.25 -12.20
C SER A 250 -12.33 5.74 -13.64
N GLN A 251 -11.66 4.62 -13.90
CA GLN A 251 -11.60 3.99 -15.22
C GLN A 251 -12.62 2.86 -15.41
N HIS A 252 -13.55 2.68 -14.47
CA HIS A 252 -14.61 1.66 -14.55
C HIS A 252 -14.08 0.24 -14.80
N LEU A 253 -12.94 -0.09 -14.19
CA LEU A 253 -12.30 -1.41 -14.27
C LEU A 253 -13.00 -2.43 -13.37
N SER A 254 -13.64 -1.97 -12.30
CA SER A 254 -14.47 -2.77 -11.39
C SER A 254 -15.47 -1.87 -10.66
N LYS A 255 -16.41 -2.48 -9.92
CA LYS A 255 -17.31 -1.78 -8.99
C LYS A 255 -16.76 -1.80 -7.57
N ALA A 256 -17.12 -0.81 -6.76
CA ALA A 256 -16.74 -0.75 -5.35
C ALA A 256 -17.17 -2.02 -4.56
N SER A 257 -18.36 -2.56 -4.86
CA SER A 257 -18.87 -3.78 -4.22
C SER A 257 -18.07 -5.06 -4.52
N GLU A 258 -17.22 -5.05 -5.55
CA GLU A 258 -16.33 -6.17 -5.88
C GLU A 258 -14.93 -6.02 -5.28
N LEU A 259 -14.68 -4.93 -4.55
CA LEU A 259 -13.38 -4.59 -3.98
C LEU A 259 -13.45 -4.39 -2.48
N TYR A 260 -14.41 -3.60 -2.00
CA TYR A 260 -14.57 -3.26 -0.59
C TYR A 260 -15.43 -4.28 0.15
N GLY A 261 -14.99 -4.65 1.36
CA GLY A 261 -15.63 -5.69 2.16
C GLY A 261 -15.40 -7.10 1.62
N VAL A 262 -14.57 -7.26 0.60
CA VAL A 262 -14.25 -8.54 -0.04
C VAL A 262 -12.90 -9.03 0.49
N ASP A 263 -12.91 -10.21 1.10
CA ASP A 263 -11.74 -10.88 1.67
C ASP A 263 -11.41 -12.21 0.98
N ASP A 264 -12.11 -12.53 -0.11
CA ASP A 264 -11.77 -13.60 -1.05
C ASP A 264 -10.83 -13.10 -2.15
N ASP A 265 -9.54 -13.35 -1.97
CA ASP A 265 -8.46 -13.10 -2.93
C ASP A 265 -8.13 -14.30 -3.83
N SER A 266 -9.02 -15.31 -3.91
CA SER A 266 -8.86 -16.40 -4.89
C SER A 266 -9.25 -15.97 -6.32
N VAL A 267 -9.85 -14.79 -6.47
CA VAL A 267 -10.43 -14.30 -7.71
C VAL A 267 -9.62 -13.14 -8.29
N VAL A 268 -9.31 -13.24 -9.58
CA VAL A 268 -8.78 -12.14 -10.40
C VAL A 268 -9.89 -11.63 -11.32
N LEU A 269 -10.18 -10.33 -11.25
CA LEU A 269 -11.22 -9.73 -12.10
C LEU A 269 -10.75 -9.60 -13.55
N PRO A 270 -11.55 -10.03 -14.56
CA PRO A 270 -11.14 -10.06 -15.95
C PRO A 270 -10.67 -8.71 -16.50
N LYS A 271 -11.42 -7.62 -16.25
CA LYS A 271 -11.05 -6.28 -16.69
C LYS A 271 -9.72 -5.79 -16.12
N LEU A 272 -9.43 -6.13 -14.86
CA LEU A 272 -8.16 -5.77 -14.22
C LEU A 272 -7.01 -6.59 -14.81
N LYS A 273 -7.24 -7.87 -15.12
CA LYS A 273 -6.25 -8.69 -15.83
C LYS A 273 -5.92 -8.09 -17.19
N ASP A 274 -6.94 -7.73 -17.97
CA ASP A 274 -6.74 -7.16 -19.31
C ASP A 274 -6.06 -5.79 -19.23
N TRP A 275 -6.44 -4.95 -18.26
CA TRP A 275 -5.78 -3.67 -18.03
C TRP A 275 -4.31 -3.83 -17.68
N ILE A 276 -3.97 -4.71 -16.73
CA ILE A 276 -2.58 -4.97 -16.32
C ILE A 276 -1.75 -5.53 -17.49
N ALA A 277 -2.34 -6.38 -18.32
CA ALA A 277 -1.66 -6.96 -19.48
C ALA A 277 -1.26 -5.91 -20.52
N ASN A 278 -2.03 -4.84 -20.65
CA ASN A 278 -1.92 -3.90 -21.76
C ASN A 278 -1.39 -2.53 -21.35
N TRP A 279 -1.45 -2.16 -20.06
CA TRP A 279 -1.17 -0.80 -19.63
C TRP A 279 0.22 -0.30 -20.07
N CYS A 280 1.28 -1.10 -19.89
CA CYS A 280 2.64 -0.69 -20.26
C CYS A 280 2.76 -0.40 -21.76
N LYS A 281 2.29 -1.30 -22.62
CA LYS A 281 2.40 -1.11 -24.08
C LYS A 281 1.58 0.05 -24.62
N ASP A 282 0.47 0.36 -23.96
CA ASP A 282 -0.43 1.43 -24.38
C ASP A 282 0.08 2.83 -23.95
N ASN A 283 0.94 2.89 -22.93
CA ASN A 283 1.34 4.15 -22.30
C ASN A 283 2.83 4.50 -22.42
N TYR A 284 3.71 3.49 -22.57
CA TYR A 284 5.14 3.70 -22.66
C TYR A 284 5.66 3.90 -24.09
N GLU A 285 6.54 4.87 -24.26
CA GLU A 285 7.14 5.20 -25.56
C GLU A 285 8.18 4.19 -26.03
N GLY A 286 8.02 3.72 -27.27
CA GLY A 286 8.96 2.75 -27.84
C GLY A 286 8.86 1.37 -27.16
N TRP A 287 7.69 1.06 -26.58
CA TRP A 287 7.38 -0.31 -26.19
C TRP A 287 7.44 -1.19 -27.45
N GLY A 288 8.39 -2.13 -27.45
CA GLY A 288 8.66 -2.98 -28.61
C GLY A 288 7.60 -4.06 -28.77
N GLU A 289 7.72 -4.82 -29.86
CA GLU A 289 6.93 -6.04 -30.04
C GLU A 289 7.30 -7.07 -28.96
N GLU A 290 6.28 -7.59 -28.27
CA GLU A 290 6.42 -8.65 -27.28
C GLU A 290 6.61 -10.01 -27.96
N LYS A 291 7.70 -10.69 -27.60
CA LYS A 291 8.04 -12.03 -28.09
C LYS A 291 7.48 -13.12 -27.18
N ILE A 292 7.64 -14.37 -27.58
CA ILE A 292 7.30 -15.53 -26.74
C ILE A 292 8.04 -15.42 -25.40
N GLY A 293 7.29 -15.37 -24.31
CA GLY A 293 7.81 -15.21 -22.95
C GLY A 293 7.84 -13.76 -22.43
N GLU A 294 7.53 -12.78 -23.29
CA GLU A 294 7.31 -11.38 -22.94
C GLU A 294 5.80 -11.08 -22.82
N GLY A 295 5.45 -9.93 -22.23
CA GLY A 295 4.06 -9.55 -21.95
C GLY A 295 3.58 -10.07 -20.59
N LEU A 296 2.26 -10.23 -20.43
CA LEU A 296 1.68 -10.66 -19.15
C LEU A 296 2.12 -12.07 -18.76
N ALA A 297 2.85 -12.19 -17.66
CA ALA A 297 3.27 -13.48 -17.11
C ALA A 297 2.31 -14.00 -16.04
N ARG A 298 1.85 -13.14 -15.12
CA ARG A 298 0.89 -13.54 -14.07
C ARG A 298 0.10 -12.34 -13.53
N VAL A 299 -1.15 -12.59 -13.13
CA VAL A 299 -1.96 -11.68 -12.31
C VAL A 299 -2.40 -12.42 -11.06
N TRP A 300 -2.49 -11.70 -9.96
CA TRP A 300 -3.02 -12.17 -8.69
C TRP A 300 -3.83 -11.06 -8.02
N SER A 301 -4.61 -11.44 -7.02
CA SER A 301 -5.23 -10.51 -6.09
C SER A 301 -4.72 -10.76 -4.66
N GLY A 302 -5.05 -9.85 -3.76
CA GLY A 302 -4.72 -9.93 -2.34
C GLY A 302 -5.62 -9.01 -1.52
N VAL A 303 -5.67 -9.24 -0.21
CA VAL A 303 -6.50 -8.47 0.71
C VAL A 303 -5.67 -7.46 1.51
N MET A 304 -6.02 -6.19 1.41
CA MET A 304 -5.53 -5.10 2.25
C MET A 304 -6.57 -4.74 3.32
N GLY A 305 -6.17 -3.99 4.34
CA GLY A 305 -7.08 -3.42 5.32
C GLY A 305 -7.12 -1.91 5.17
N HIS A 306 -8.29 -1.36 4.86
CA HIS A 306 -8.51 0.08 4.77
C HIS A 306 -9.13 0.58 6.08
N SER A 307 -8.42 1.45 6.78
CA SER A 307 -9.04 2.29 7.80
C SER A 307 -9.93 3.36 7.15
N VAL A 308 -10.84 3.93 7.94
CA VAL A 308 -11.78 4.96 7.48
C VAL A 308 -11.07 6.18 6.88
N ASP A 309 -9.91 6.51 7.43
CA ASP A 309 -9.12 7.68 7.09
C ASP A 309 -7.82 7.39 6.35
N TRP A 310 -7.62 6.13 5.94
CA TRP A 310 -6.47 5.68 5.15
C TRP A 310 -5.12 5.79 5.86
N VAL A 311 -5.14 5.91 7.20
CA VAL A 311 -3.94 5.86 8.04
C VAL A 311 -3.95 4.56 8.86
N PRO A 312 -2.82 3.86 9.00
CA PRO A 312 -2.75 2.65 9.80
C PRO A 312 -3.14 2.87 11.27
N LEU A 313 -3.79 1.88 11.87
CA LEU A 313 -4.11 1.84 13.29
C LEU A 313 -3.00 1.10 14.03
N TYR A 314 -2.20 1.84 14.79
CA TYR A 314 -1.06 1.33 15.54
C TYR A 314 -1.11 1.75 17.02
N GLY A 315 -1.01 0.80 17.94
CA GLY A 315 -0.92 1.07 19.39
C GLY A 315 -1.90 0.26 20.24
N GLY A 316 -2.09 0.68 21.48
CA GLY A 316 -3.01 0.03 22.42
C GLY A 316 -4.48 0.24 22.03
N VAL A 317 -5.31 -0.80 22.13
CA VAL A 317 -6.73 -0.72 21.80
C VAL A 317 -7.48 -0.08 22.97
N PRO A 318 -8.22 1.04 22.76
CA PRO A 318 -8.91 1.74 23.84
C PRO A 318 -9.86 0.84 24.63
N GLY A 319 -9.77 0.90 25.96
CA GLY A 319 -10.62 0.11 26.87
C GLY A 319 -10.31 -1.39 26.91
N LYS A 320 -9.27 -1.87 26.21
CA LYS A 320 -8.90 -3.29 26.13
C LYS A 320 -7.45 -3.49 26.56
N ASP A 321 -7.21 -3.46 27.87
CA ASP A 321 -5.87 -3.58 28.45
C ASP A 321 -5.15 -4.84 27.96
N GLY A 322 -3.91 -4.66 27.51
CA GLY A 322 -3.06 -5.71 26.96
C GLY A 322 -3.38 -6.07 25.50
N LEU A 323 -4.39 -5.49 24.87
CA LEU A 323 -4.63 -5.64 23.43
C LEU A 323 -4.01 -4.47 22.67
N TRP A 324 -3.27 -4.81 21.62
CA TRP A 324 -2.59 -3.88 20.74
C TRP A 324 -3.00 -4.16 19.29
N ALA A 325 -2.92 -3.16 18.43
CA ALA A 325 -3.21 -3.26 17.02
C ALA A 325 -2.05 -2.70 16.19
N ALA A 326 -1.79 -3.38 15.07
CA ALA A 326 -0.97 -2.94 13.95
C ALA A 326 -1.70 -3.41 12.68
N VAL A 327 -2.72 -2.64 12.28
CA VAL A 327 -3.70 -3.02 11.25
C VAL A 327 -4.09 -1.81 10.40
N GLY A 328 -4.86 -2.01 9.34
CA GLY A 328 -5.27 -0.90 8.46
C GLY A 328 -4.14 -0.42 7.56
N TYR A 329 -3.17 -1.28 7.28
CA TYR A 329 -2.12 -1.00 6.30
C TYR A 329 -2.71 -1.18 4.90
N ASN A 330 -3.05 -0.07 4.27
CA ASN A 330 -3.81 0.10 3.03
C ASN A 330 -2.94 0.19 1.76
N GLY A 331 -1.66 -0.17 1.85
CA GLY A 331 -0.73 -0.12 0.71
C GLY A 331 -0.40 1.31 0.25
N GLU A 332 -0.31 2.25 1.21
CA GLU A 332 -0.33 3.71 1.02
C GLU A 332 0.28 4.24 -0.29
N PHE A 333 -0.60 4.90 -1.03
CA PHE A 333 -0.33 6.00 -1.94
C PHE A 333 -1.48 7.01 -1.80
N HIS A 334 -1.16 8.25 -1.44
CA HIS A 334 -2.14 9.33 -1.31
C HIS A 334 -2.46 9.93 -2.70
N GLU A 335 -3.46 9.39 -3.38
CA GLU A 335 -4.25 10.19 -4.31
C GLU A 335 -5.49 10.74 -3.60
N ASP A 336 -5.44 12.06 -3.38
CA ASP A 336 -6.49 13.01 -3.05
C ASP A 336 -7.95 12.48 -3.00
N GLY A 337 -8.51 12.40 -1.79
CA GLY A 337 -9.81 12.97 -1.41
C GLY A 337 -11.12 12.49 -2.08
N ARG A 338 -11.06 11.70 -3.15
CA ARG A 338 -12.25 11.19 -3.83
C ARG A 338 -12.71 9.93 -3.11
N ARG A 339 -13.67 10.08 -2.19
CA ARG A 339 -14.53 8.95 -1.81
C ARG A 339 -15.18 8.43 -3.10
N ALA A 340 -15.13 7.12 -3.27
CA ALA A 340 -16.09 6.41 -4.11
C ALA A 340 -17.44 6.43 -3.37
N ASP A 341 -18.06 7.60 -3.28
CA ASP A 341 -19.47 7.72 -2.93
C ASP A 341 -20.24 7.63 -4.25
N GLU A 342 -20.31 6.41 -4.80
CA GLU A 342 -21.35 5.90 -5.73
C GLU A 342 -21.26 4.37 -5.89
#